data_AF-A0A1Q4WUP8-F1
#
_entry.id   AF-A0A1Q4WUP8-F1
#
_cell.length_a   1.000
_cell.length_b   1.000
_cell.length_c   1.000
_cell.angle_alpha   90.00
_cell.angle_beta   90.00
_cell.angle_gamma   90.00
#
_symmetry.space_group_name_H-M   'P 1'
#
loop_
_entity.id
_entity.type
_entity.pdbx_description
1 polymer ?
#
loop_
_entity_poly.entity_id
_entity_poly.type
_entity_poly.pdbx_seq_one_letter_code
_entity_poly.pdbx_strand_id
1 'polypeptide(L)'
;MALLRAAVTNQAAAERMRELFAAQLGPAVAALVTDPAEVPVRAGLVATQALGFALTRYVLRLPPVVELDRAEVVAWLGPTMQRYLTGAR
;
A
#
# COMPACT_ATOMS: atom_id res chain seq x y z
N MET A 1 -4.28 -13.46 2.58
CA MET A 1 -4.34 -13.43 1.10
C MET A 1 -5.72 -13.68 0.50
N ALA A 2 -6.71 -14.19 1.26
CA ALA A 2 -8.09 -14.30 0.77
C ALA A 2 -8.77 -12.92 0.58
N LEU A 3 -8.51 -11.97 1.48
CA LEU A 3 -9.16 -10.65 1.43
C LEU A 3 -8.77 -9.83 0.20
N LEU A 4 -7.48 -9.76 -0.16
CA LEU A 4 -7.04 -9.01 -1.35
C LEU A 4 -7.65 -9.56 -2.64
N ARG A 5 -7.70 -10.90 -2.78
CA ARG A 5 -8.34 -11.54 -3.94
C ARG A 5 -9.84 -11.28 -3.96
N ALA A 6 -10.51 -11.43 -2.82
CA ALA A 6 -11.94 -11.15 -2.70
C ALA A 6 -12.27 -9.68 -2.96
N ALA A 7 -11.44 -8.74 -2.49
CA ALA A 7 -11.64 -7.30 -2.69
C ALA A 7 -11.61 -6.89 -4.17
N VAL A 8 -10.92 -7.64 -5.03
CA VAL A 8 -10.90 -7.38 -6.49
C VAL A 8 -12.21 -7.80 -7.16
N THR A 9 -12.91 -8.81 -6.63
CA THR A 9 -14.07 -9.43 -7.29
C THR A 9 -15.39 -9.27 -6.52
N ASN A 10 -15.35 -8.72 -5.29
CA ASN A 10 -16.48 -8.61 -4.39
C ASN A 10 -16.45 -7.25 -3.67
N GLN A 11 -17.54 -6.49 -3.85
CA GLN A 11 -17.65 -5.12 -3.33
C GLN A 11 -17.63 -5.05 -1.80
N ALA A 12 -18.27 -5.99 -1.11
CA ALA A 12 -18.26 -6.02 0.35
C ALA A 12 -16.84 -6.28 0.89
N ALA A 13 -16.07 -7.16 0.24
CA ALA A 13 -14.68 -7.38 0.58
C ALA A 13 -13.80 -6.14 0.29
N ALA A 14 -14.11 -5.40 -0.78
CA ALA A 14 -13.42 -4.14 -1.11
C ALA A 14 -13.68 -3.05 -0.05
N GLU A 15 -14.91 -2.94 0.45
CA GLU A 15 -15.26 -2.03 1.56
C GLU A 15 -14.52 -2.39 2.83
N ARG A 16 -14.50 -3.67 3.21
CA ARG A 16 -13.71 -4.15 4.34
C ARG A 16 -12.23 -3.83 4.21
N MET A 17 -11.68 -3.98 3.01
CA MET A 17 -10.29 -3.62 2.73
C MET A 17 -10.06 -2.11 2.92
N ARG A 18 -10.96 -1.26 2.42
CA ARG A 18 -10.89 0.21 2.59
C ARG A 18 -10.95 0.61 4.07
N GLU A 19 -11.87 0.03 4.84
CA GLU A 19 -11.98 0.28 6.29
C GLU A 19 -10.70 -0.07 7.04
N LEU A 20 -10.14 -1.25 6.79
CA LEU A 20 -8.90 -1.69 7.44
C LEU A 20 -7.72 -0.79 7.09
N PHE A 21 -7.63 -0.34 5.84
CA PHE A 21 -6.57 0.56 5.40
C PHE A 21 -6.74 1.97 5.99
N ALA A 22 -7.97 2.50 6.03
CA ALA A 22 -8.24 3.79 6.64
C ALA A 22 -7.87 3.79 8.14
N ALA A 23 -8.22 2.72 8.86
CA ALA A 23 -7.92 2.58 10.28
C ALA A 23 -6.41 2.43 10.59
N GLN A 24 -5.63 1.85 9.67
CA GLN A 24 -4.20 1.58 9.90
C GLN A 24 -3.27 2.63 9.28
N LEU A 25 -3.48 2.98 8.00
CA LEU A 25 -2.60 3.91 7.29
C LEU A 25 -2.88 5.36 7.67
N GLY A 26 -4.13 5.75 7.89
CA GLY A 26 -4.49 7.13 8.23
C GLY A 26 -3.69 7.66 9.43
N PRO A 27 -3.73 6.98 10.59
CA PRO A 27 -2.96 7.38 11.77
C PRO A 27 -1.43 7.33 11.56
N ALA A 28 -0.94 6.29 10.87
CA ALA A 28 0.49 6.14 10.62
C ALA A 28 1.05 7.25 9.70
N VAL A 29 0.30 7.64 8.68
CA VAL A 29 0.67 8.73 7.76
C VAL A 29 0.50 10.08 8.45
N ALA A 30 -0.56 10.28 9.23
CA ALA A 30 -0.77 11.52 9.99
C ALA A 30 0.39 11.85 10.94
N ALA A 31 1.09 10.84 11.46
CA ALA A 31 2.26 11.03 12.32
C ALA A 31 3.52 11.53 11.57
N LEU A 32 3.53 11.45 10.24
CA LEU A 32 4.71 11.73 9.40
C LEU A 32 4.52 12.89 8.43
N VAL A 33 3.27 13.31 8.19
CA VAL A 33 2.93 14.36 7.23
C VAL A 33 2.67 15.67 7.96
N THR A 34 3.29 16.74 7.49
CA THR A 34 3.18 18.09 8.09
C THR A 34 1.81 18.73 7.85
N ASP A 35 1.22 18.56 6.66
CA ASP A 35 -0.10 19.09 6.32
C ASP A 35 -1.20 18.03 6.51
N PRO A 36 -2.09 18.18 7.50
CA PRO A 36 -3.19 17.25 7.72
C PRO A 36 -4.12 17.07 6.51
N ALA A 37 -4.25 18.08 5.64
CA ALA A 37 -5.08 18.02 4.45
C ALA A 37 -4.53 17.03 3.40
N GLU A 38 -3.22 16.78 3.40
CA GLU A 38 -2.58 15.84 2.48
C GLU A 38 -2.63 14.38 2.94
N VAL A 39 -2.93 14.13 4.22
CA VAL A 39 -2.89 12.79 4.83
C VAL A 39 -3.73 11.76 4.04
N PRO A 40 -5.00 12.03 3.64
CA PRO A 40 -5.79 11.05 2.91
C PRO A 40 -5.16 10.65 1.56
N VAL A 41 -4.62 11.64 0.83
CA VAL A 41 -4.00 11.41 -0.48
C VAL A 41 -2.70 10.63 -0.31
N ARG A 42 -1.83 11.03 0.62
CA ARG A 42 -0.55 10.35 0.89
C ARG A 42 -0.76 8.92 1.40
N ALA A 43 -1.74 8.69 2.29
CA ALA A 43 -2.12 7.35 2.72
C ALA A 43 -2.62 6.50 1.55
N GLY A 44 -3.41 7.08 0.64
CA GLY A 44 -3.84 6.44 -0.60
C GLY A 44 -2.66 6.02 -1.49
N LEU A 45 -1.68 6.91 -1.70
CA LEU A 45 -0.48 6.62 -2.49
C LEU A 45 0.36 5.49 -1.87
N VAL A 46 0.58 5.50 -0.56
CA VAL A 46 1.22 4.39 0.16
C VAL A 46 0.45 3.09 -0.04
N ALA A 47 -0.88 3.13 0.06
CA ALA A 47 -1.74 1.96 -0.18
C ALA A 47 -1.57 1.42 -1.60
N THR A 48 -1.50 2.28 -2.63
CA THR A 48 -1.33 1.82 -4.02
C THR A 48 -0.08 0.96 -4.20
N GLN A 49 1.03 1.32 -3.56
CA GLN A 49 2.28 0.57 -3.68
C GLN A 49 2.21 -0.75 -2.94
N ALA A 50 1.73 -0.73 -1.69
CA ALA A 50 1.61 -1.93 -0.88
C ALA A 50 0.65 -2.96 -1.52
N LEU A 51 -0.52 -2.49 -1.97
CA LEU A 51 -1.54 -3.34 -2.60
C LEU A 51 -1.11 -3.84 -3.98
N GLY A 52 -0.54 -2.97 -4.81
CA GLY A 52 -0.01 -3.36 -6.11
C GLY A 52 1.06 -4.43 -5.99
N PHE A 53 2.02 -4.24 -5.08
CA PHE A 53 3.05 -5.25 -4.80
C PHE A 53 2.47 -6.55 -4.25
N ALA A 54 1.53 -6.48 -3.29
CA ALA A 54 0.91 -7.67 -2.74
C ALA A 54 0.11 -8.45 -3.80
N LEU A 55 -0.59 -7.74 -4.69
CA LEU A 55 -1.35 -8.33 -5.78
C LEU A 55 -0.42 -9.06 -6.76
N THR A 56 0.63 -8.39 -7.23
CA THR A 56 1.56 -8.96 -8.20
C THR A 56 2.37 -10.11 -7.62
N ARG A 57 2.80 -10.03 -6.35
CA ARG A 57 3.59 -11.07 -5.69
C ARG A 57 2.77 -12.28 -5.27
N TYR A 58 1.62 -12.09 -4.63
CA TYR A 58 0.92 -13.18 -3.95
C TYR A 58 -0.31 -13.71 -4.71
N VAL A 59 -0.97 -12.87 -5.51
CA VAL A 59 -2.20 -13.24 -6.22
C VAL A 59 -1.89 -13.63 -7.66
N LEU A 60 -1.26 -12.73 -8.43
CA LEU A 60 -0.86 -12.97 -9.81
C LEU A 60 0.41 -13.82 -9.91
N ARG A 61 1.27 -13.76 -8.87
CA ARG A 61 2.53 -14.49 -8.78
C ARG A 61 3.44 -14.24 -9.99
N LEU A 62 3.68 -12.97 -10.31
CA LEU A 62 4.60 -12.59 -11.38
C LEU A 62 6.02 -13.09 -11.03
N PRO A 63 6.63 -13.99 -11.81
CA PRO A 63 7.89 -14.64 -11.44
C PRO A 63 9.00 -13.70 -10.94
N PRO A 64 9.37 -12.60 -11.64
CA PRO A 64 10.44 -11.72 -11.16
C PRO A 64 10.08 -11.02 -9.84
N VAL A 65 8.79 -10.79 -9.56
CA VAL A 65 8.34 -10.14 -8.34
C VAL A 65 8.28 -11.13 -7.17
N VAL A 66 8.05 -12.41 -7.44
CA VAL A 66 8.07 -13.48 -6.43
C VAL A 66 9.50 -13.79 -5.98
N GLU A 67 10.45 -13.72 -6.91
CA GLU A 67 11.86 -14.05 -6.67
C GLU A 67 12.60 -13.02 -5.81
N LEU A 68 12.17 -11.75 -5.81
CA LEU A 68 12.80 -10.72 -4.98
C LEU A 68 12.84 -11.13 -3.51
N ASP A 69 14.00 -11.00 -2.88
CA ASP A 69 14.11 -11.12 -1.45
C ASP A 69 13.57 -9.88 -0.72
N ARG A 70 13.52 -9.93 0.61
CA ARG A 70 13.00 -8.82 1.41
C ARG A 70 13.84 -7.54 1.25
N ALA A 71 15.16 -7.65 1.18
CA ALA A 71 16.05 -6.51 1.09
C ALA A 71 15.89 -5.81 -0.26
N GLU A 72 15.79 -6.57 -1.35
CA GLU A 72 15.53 -6.05 -2.69
C GLU A 72 14.17 -5.35 -2.77
N VAL A 73 13.12 -5.94 -2.19
CA VAL A 73 11.80 -5.30 -2.11
C VAL A 73 11.87 -3.97 -1.38
N VAL A 74 12.57 -3.91 -0.24
CA VAL A 74 12.74 -2.67 0.52
C VAL A 74 13.57 -1.65 -0.27
N ALA A 75 14.62 -2.08 -0.97
CA ALA A 75 15.44 -1.21 -1.80
C ALA A 75 14.64 -0.56 -2.95
N TRP A 76 13.73 -1.31 -3.58
CA TRP A 76 12.89 -0.80 -4.66
C TRP A 76 11.70 0.04 -4.16
N LEU A 77 10.98 -0.43 -3.14
CA LEU A 77 9.74 0.21 -2.70
C LEU A 77 9.96 1.29 -1.63
N GLY A 78 11.00 1.17 -0.81
CA GLY A 78 11.31 2.06 0.29
C GLY A 78 11.41 3.53 -0.13
N PRO A 79 12.21 3.89 -1.15
CA PRO A 79 12.31 5.27 -1.63
C PRO A 79 10.98 5.84 -2.13
N THR A 80 10.16 5.01 -2.78
CA THR A 80 8.84 5.42 -3.27
C THR A 80 7.87 5.69 -2.12
N MET A 81 7.84 4.80 -1.12
CA MET A 81 7.05 4.99 0.10
C MET A 81 7.50 6.23 0.88
N GLN A 82 8.82 6.42 1.05
CA GLN A 82 9.39 7.58 1.72
C GLN A 82 9.01 8.88 1.01
N ARG A 83 9.06 8.91 -0.33
CA ARG A 83 8.63 10.08 -1.12
C ARG A 83 7.17 10.44 -0.84
N TYR A 84 6.27 9.46 -0.74
CA TYR A 84 4.87 9.74 -0.41
C TYR A 84 4.67 10.20 1.04
N LEU A 85 5.49 9.74 1.97
CA LEU A 85 5.36 10.09 3.38
C LEU A 85 5.96 11.47 3.69
N THR A 86 7.15 11.79 3.17
CA THR A 86 7.91 12.98 3.58
C THR A 86 8.46 13.80 2.43
N GLY A 87 8.27 13.36 1.18
CA GLY A 87 8.74 14.10 0.01
C GLY A 87 7.87 15.30 -0.33
N ALA A 88 8.48 16.30 -0.97
CA ALA A 88 7.76 17.31 -1.72
C ALA A 88 7.03 16.64 -2.92
N ARG A 89 5.90 17.23 -3.32
CA ARG A 89 5.11 16.76 -4.45
C ARG A 89 5.87 16.86 -5.77
#